data_AF-A0A194UNE9-F1
#
_entry.id   AF-A0A194UNE9-F1
#
_cell.length_a   1.000
_cell.length_b   1.000
_cell.length_c   1.000
_cell.angle_alpha   90.00
_cell.angle_beta   90.00
_cell.angle_gamma   90.00
#
_symmetry.space_group_name_H-M   'P 1'
#
loop_
_entity.id
_entity.type
_entity.pdbx_description
1 polymer ?
#
loop_
_entity_poly.entity_id
_entity_poly.type
_entity_poly.pdbx_seq_one_letter_code
_entity_poly.pdbx_strand_id
1 'polypeptide(L)'
;MAVPLVLQFLIGFTNQPLYNSLNTLLVDYHPGRSASVQAANNLVRCELAAAGLAVLDVMIRKMGPGWCFVVFAALHGVTLPVLFLLERKGMSWRQEA
;
A
#
# COMPACT_ATOMS: atom_id res chain seq x y z
N MET A 1 5.38 16.98 19.13
CA MET A 1 4.48 15.82 19.31
C MET A 1 3.14 15.96 18.58
N ALA A 2 2.63 17.19 18.33
CA ALA A 2 1.42 17.38 17.52
C ALA A 2 1.63 17.08 16.01
N VAL A 3 2.77 17.47 15.43
CA VAL A 3 3.05 17.30 14.00
C VAL A 3 2.99 15.82 13.55
N PRO A 4 3.63 14.85 14.23
CA PRO A 4 3.51 13.44 13.85
C PRO A 4 2.09 12.91 13.95
N LEU A 5 1.31 13.33 14.95
CA LEU A 5 -0.08 12.90 15.13
C LEU A 5 -0.97 13.39 13.99
N VAL A 6 -0.81 14.65 13.57
CA VAL A 6 -1.56 15.21 12.43
C VAL A 6 -1.19 14.50 11.14
N LEU A 7 0.09 14.23 10.90
CA LEU A 7 0.53 13.48 9.72
C LEU A 7 0.00 12.04 9.73
N GLN A 8 0.05 11.36 10.88
CA GLN A 8 -0.49 10.01 11.05
C GLN A 8 -2.00 9.98 10.79
N PHE A 9 -2.73 11.00 11.25
CA PHE A 9 -4.15 11.16 11.00
C PHE A 9 -4.45 11.26 9.50
N LEU A 10 -3.72 12.10 8.77
CA LEU A 10 -3.90 12.25 7.31
C LEU A 10 -3.60 10.94 6.57
N ILE A 11 -2.48 10.28 6.91
CA ILE A 11 -2.12 8.99 6.32
C ILE A 11 -3.20 7.94 6.59
N GLY A 12 -3.67 7.82 7.84
CA GLY A 12 -4.73 6.88 8.21
C GLY A 12 -6.04 7.18 7.50
N PHE A 13 -6.40 8.47 7.40
CA PHE A 13 -7.62 8.93 6.76
C PHE A 13 -7.65 8.62 5.27
N THR A 14 -6.54 8.79 4.54
CA THR A 14 -6.45 8.42 3.12
C THR A 14 -6.37 6.90 2.93
N ASN A 15 -5.68 6.20 3.83
CA ASN A 15 -5.47 4.76 3.72
C ASN A 15 -6.77 3.95 3.90
N GLN A 16 -7.63 4.33 4.84
CA GLN A 16 -8.87 3.61 5.17
C GLN A 16 -9.85 3.45 3.97
N PRO A 17 -10.26 4.51 3.25
CA PRO A 17 -11.18 4.40 2.12
C PRO A 17 -10.57 3.63 0.94
N LEU A 18 -9.25 3.74 0.72
CA LEU A 18 -8.55 2.97 -0.31
C LEU A 18 -8.62 1.47 -0.03
N TYR A 19 -8.27 1.06 1.20
CA TYR A 19 -8.35 -0.34 1.61
C TYR A 19 -9.77 -0.90 1.53
N ASN A 20 -10.76 -0.10 1.94
CA ASN A 20 -12.16 -0.51 1.84
C ASN A 20 -12.59 -0.72 0.39
N SER A 21 -12.27 0.22 -0.50
CA SER A 21 -12.60 0.13 -1.93
C SER A 21 -11.95 -1.09 -2.60
N LEU A 22 -10.68 -1.37 -2.29
CA LEU A 22 -9.98 -2.56 -2.79
C LEU A 22 -10.62 -3.85 -2.29
N ASN A 23 -11.02 -3.91 -1.02
CA ASN A 23 -11.67 -5.10 -0.47
C ASN A 23 -13.04 -5.35 -1.11
N THR A 24 -13.81 -4.29 -1.34
CA THR A 24 -15.09 -4.35 -2.06
C THR A 24 -14.88 -4.86 -3.48
N LEU A 25 -13.94 -4.29 -4.24
CA LEU A 25 -13.61 -4.75 -5.60
C LEU A 25 -13.19 -6.23 -5.63
N LEU A 26 -12.40 -6.67 -4.65
CA LEU A 26 -11.92 -8.05 -4.57
C LEU A 26 -13.05 -9.03 -4.27
N VAL A 27 -14.05 -8.62 -3.49
CA VAL A 27 -15.27 -9.40 -3.22
C VAL A 27 -16.21 -9.39 -4.43
N ASP A 28 -16.35 -8.25 -5.12
CA ASP A 28 -17.15 -8.13 -6.34
C ASP A 28 -16.61 -9.01 -7.47
N TYR A 29 -15.28 -9.17 -7.56
CA TYR A 29 -14.64 -10.07 -8.53
C TYR A 29 -14.79 -11.56 -8.18
N HIS A 30 -15.03 -11.89 -6.90
CA HIS A 30 -15.14 -13.27 -6.41
C HIS A 30 -16.42 -13.51 -5.59
N PRO A 31 -17.62 -13.44 -6.22
CA PRO A 31 -18.88 -13.66 -5.54
C PRO A 31 -18.92 -15.06 -4.92
N GLY A 32 -19.24 -15.14 -3.62
CA GLY A 32 -19.37 -16.39 -2.86
C GLY A 32 -18.10 -16.90 -2.15
N ARG A 33 -16.93 -16.29 -2.37
CA ARG A 33 -15.66 -16.64 -1.69
C ARG A 33 -15.05 -15.47 -0.90
N SER A 34 -15.87 -14.51 -0.49
CA SER A 34 -15.43 -13.30 0.24
C SER A 34 -14.61 -13.61 1.50
N ALA A 35 -14.98 -14.64 2.27
CA ALA A 35 -14.26 -15.05 3.46
C ALA A 35 -12.82 -15.55 3.15
N SER A 36 -12.67 -16.41 2.14
CA SER A 36 -11.35 -16.92 1.71
C SER A 36 -10.48 -15.82 1.11
N VAL A 37 -11.09 -14.92 0.35
CA VAL A 37 -10.44 -13.75 -0.25
C VAL A 37 -9.93 -12.78 0.82
N GLN A 38 -10.73 -12.48 1.84
CA GLN A 38 -10.29 -11.65 2.95
C GLN A 38 -9.20 -12.31 3.80
N ALA A 39 -9.28 -13.63 4.02
CA ALA A 39 -8.24 -14.38 4.73
C ALA A 39 -6.90 -14.33 3.97
N ALA A 40 -6.92 -14.60 2.66
CA ALA A 40 -5.74 -14.52 1.82
C ALA A 40 -5.17 -13.08 1.77
N ASN A 41 -6.04 -12.07 1.65
CA ASN A 41 -5.61 -10.67 1.67
C ASN A 41 -4.94 -10.28 2.98
N ASN A 42 -5.46 -10.74 4.12
CA ASN A 42 -4.82 -10.50 5.41
C ASN A 42 -3.48 -11.23 5.56
N LEU A 43 -3.36 -12.47 5.07
CA LEU A 43 -2.10 -13.21 5.05
C LEU A 43 -1.04 -12.47 4.24
N VAL A 44 -1.34 -12.13 2.98
CA VAL A 44 -0.42 -11.39 2.10
C VAL A 44 -0.02 -10.06 2.72
N ARG A 45 -0.98 -9.30 3.27
CA ARG A 45 -0.69 -8.01 3.91
C ARG A 45 0.26 -8.17 5.10
N CYS A 46 0.01 -9.15 5.97
CA CYS A 46 0.83 -9.37 7.15
C CYS A 46 2.22 -9.89 6.80
N GLU A 47 2.34 -10.80 5.83
CA GLU A 47 3.62 -11.31 5.34
C GLU A 47 4.45 -10.21 4.68
N LEU A 48 3.84 -9.37 3.84
CA LEU A 48 4.51 -8.21 3.24
C LEU A 48 4.97 -7.20 4.30
N ALA A 49 4.15 -6.94 5.32
CA ALA A 49 4.54 -6.07 6.43
C ALA A 49 5.71 -6.65 7.24
N ALA A 50 5.69 -7.96 7.53
CA ALA A 50 6.76 -8.65 8.23
C ALA A 50 8.07 -8.66 7.41
N ALA A 51 7.99 -8.97 6.11
CA ALA A 51 9.13 -8.93 5.21
C ALA A 51 9.69 -7.51 5.07
N GLY A 52 8.84 -6.50 4.93
CA GLY A 52 9.24 -5.09 4.89
C GLY A 52 9.94 -4.66 6.18
N LEU A 53 9.44 -5.08 7.33
CA LEU A 53 10.09 -4.81 8.62
C LEU A 53 11.43 -5.53 8.76
N ALA A 54 11.54 -6.78 8.30
CA ALA A 54 12.79 -7.53 8.31
C ALA A 54 13.87 -6.86 7.44
N VAL A 55 13.49 -6.40 6.24
CA VAL A 55 14.38 -5.61 5.38
C VAL A 55 14.75 -4.30 6.06
N LEU A 56 13.80 -3.61 6.69
CA LEU A 56 14.05 -2.37 7.41
C LEU A 56 15.03 -2.56 8.57
N ASP A 57 14.90 -3.60 9.37
CA ASP A 57 15.82 -3.90 10.48
C ASP A 57 17.26 -4.12 9.97
N VAL A 58 17.42 -4.86 8.86
CA VAL A 58 18.74 -5.01 8.21
C VAL A 58 19.27 -3.67 7.71
N MET A 59 18.43 -2.84 7.11
CA MET A 59 18.82 -1.52 6.60
C MET A 59 19.25 -0.56 7.70
N ILE A 60 18.50 -0.52 8.82
CA ILE A 60 18.84 0.33 9.97
C ILE A 60 20.20 -0.09 10.55
N ARG A 61 20.45 -1.39 10.69
CA ARG A 61 21.72 -1.92 11.21
C ARG A 61 22.92 -1.64 10.30
N LYS A 62 22.73 -1.63 8.98
CA LYS A 62 23.83 -1.43 8.01
C LYS A 62 24.08 0.01 7.60
N MET A 63 23.04 0.82 7.43
CA MET A 63 23.12 2.17 6.83
C MET A 63 22.69 3.30 7.78
N GLY A 64 22.15 2.96 8.94
CA GLY A 64 21.59 3.92 9.88
C GLY A 64 20.20 4.46 9.48
N PRO A 65 19.52 5.15 10.40
CA PRO A 65 18.13 5.54 10.22
C PRO A 65 17.92 6.59 9.13
N GLY A 66 18.90 7.47 8.87
CA GLY A 66 18.78 8.55 7.87
C GLY A 66 18.57 8.04 6.44
N TRP A 67 19.34 7.04 6.01
CA TRP A 67 19.22 6.46 4.68
C TRP A 67 17.94 5.64 4.48
N CYS A 68 17.37 5.09 5.55
CA CYS A 68 16.08 4.39 5.48
C CYS A 68 14.97 5.32 4.99
N PHE A 69 14.94 6.57 5.48
CA PHE A 69 13.97 7.57 5.02
C PHE A 69 14.11 7.90 3.53
N VAL A 70 15.34 7.95 2.99
CA VAL A 70 15.58 8.20 1.56
C VAL A 70 15.03 7.05 0.71
N VAL A 71 15.24 5.80 1.12
CA VAL A 71 14.72 4.63 0.40
C VAL A 71 13.20 4.59 0.46
N PHE A 72 12.58 4.88 1.61
CA PHE A 72 11.12 4.98 1.69
C PHE A 72 10.57 6.13 0.86
N ALA A 73 11.22 7.28 0.85
CA ALA A 73 10.82 8.42 0.02
C ALA A 73 10.94 8.08 -1.48
N ALA A 74 11.99 7.39 -1.89
CA ALA A 74 12.15 6.91 -3.27
C ALA A 74 11.05 5.89 -3.64
N LEU A 75 10.75 4.94 -2.75
CA LEU A 75 9.70 3.95 -2.97
C LEU A 75 8.32 4.61 -3.16
N HIS A 76 7.96 5.57 -2.31
CA HIS A 76 6.73 6.36 -2.45
C HIS A 76 6.78 7.27 -3.69
N GLY A 77 7.95 7.78 -4.04
CA GLY A 77 8.18 8.55 -5.26
C GLY A 77 7.86 7.74 -6.52
N VAL A 78 8.16 6.43 -6.54
CA VAL A 78 7.85 5.53 -7.66
C VAL A 78 6.35 5.24 -7.78
N THR A 79 5.59 5.28 -6.67
CA THR A 79 4.13 5.11 -6.75
C THR A 79 3.42 6.27 -7.46
N LEU A 80 3.96 7.50 -7.43
CA LEU A 80 3.38 8.66 -8.11
C LEU A 80 3.26 8.51 -9.64
N PRO A 81 4.34 8.17 -10.39
CA PRO A 81 4.24 7.96 -11.84
C PRO A 81 3.37 6.75 -12.18
N VAL A 82 3.34 5.70 -11.35
CA VAL A 82 2.45 4.54 -11.56
C VAL A 82 0.98 4.97 -11.44
N LEU A 83 0.64 5.76 -10.43
CA LEU A 83 -0.72 6.30 -10.27
C LEU A 83 -1.11 7.21 -11.44
N PHE A 84 -0.20 8.08 -11.86
CA PHE A 84 -0.40 8.97 -13.01
C PHE A 84 -0.62 8.19 -14.32
N LEU A 85 0.13 7.10 -14.53
CA LEU A 85 -0.06 6.21 -15.67
C LEU A 85 -1.40 5.48 -15.59
N LEU A 86 -1.79 5.03 -14.40
CA LEU A 86 -3.07 4.37 -14.17
C LEU A 86 -4.25 5.32 -14.41
N GLU A 87 -4.16 6.60 -14.03
CA GLU A 87 -5.23 7.56 -14.35
C GLU A 87 -5.33 7.83 -15.85
N ARG A 88 -4.20 7.98 -16.55
CA ARG A 88 -4.20 8.26 -17.99
C ARG A 88 -4.61 7.07 -18.85
N LYS A 89 -4.15 5.85 -18.51
CA LYS A 89 -4.38 4.65 -19.32
C LYS A 89 -5.42 3.71 -18.73
N GLY A 90 -5.78 3.83 -17.46
CA GLY A 90 -6.74 2.94 -16.79
C GLY A 90 -8.14 3.05 -17.39
N MET A 91 -8.57 4.22 -17.83
CA MET A 91 -9.83 4.37 -18.58
C MET A 91 -9.77 3.67 -19.94
N SER A 92 -8.63 3.75 -20.65
CA SER A 92 -8.42 3.06 -21.92
C SER A 92 -8.44 1.53 -21.74
N TRP A 93 -7.72 1.02 -20.75
CA TRP A 93 -7.63 -0.42 -20.45
C TRP A 93 -8.96 -1.00 -19.96
N ARG A 94 -9.83 -0.19 -19.35
CA ARG A 94 -11.19 -0.60 -18.95
C ARG A 94 -12.19 -0.61 -20.11
N GLN A 95 -11.89 0.06 -21.23
CA GLN A 95 -12.71 -0.02 -22.44
C GLN A 95 -12.25 -1.14 -23.39
N GLU A 96 -11.03 -1.62 -23.23
CA GLU A 96 -10.48 -2.77 -23.97
C GLU A 96 -10.76 -4.13 -23.31
N ALA A 97 -11.17 -4.15 -22.04
CA ALA A 97 -11.56 -5.34 -21.28
C ALA A 97 -13.07 -5.53 -21.25
#